data_AF-A0A954Y123-F1
#
_entry.id   AF-A0A954Y123-F1
#
_cell.length_a   1.000
_cell.length_b   1.000
_cell.length_c   1.000
_cell.angle_alpha   90.00
_cell.angle_beta   90.00
_cell.angle_gamma   90.00
#
_symmetry.space_group_name_H-M   'P 1'
#
loop_
_entity.id
_entity.type
_entity.pdbx_description
1 polymer ?
#
loop_
_entity_poly.entity_id
_entity_poly.type
_entity_poly.pdbx_seq_one_letter_code
_entity_poly.pdbx_strand_id
1 'polypeptide(L)'
;MSPVDFLQRNLHNRSGLIRKGAAFALRAPRRLARAKAKPADYASRPPVLANSFPKSGTHLLDQILEALPARRNYGEFLSSMTSSFRFQRRTSSESAAALRTAIPGELVRSHLFFATEIAEAVVETGIVHYFIYRDPRDVVLSEAHYLRSLNRWHRLHPFFRDAPSLDAAIELSIRGIPEKSDSFYYPPIGERFEQYAPWIQRDDVFAVRFEDLVSDQQPELLRQIADYYAARSATPMDIDAVVAGMRASVDPERSHTYRKGRSGGWREKFTTRHRDLFREYGGDVLDRYGFDPFEG
;
A
#
# COMPACT_ATOMS: atom_id res chain seq x y z
N MET A 1 -19.64 17.91 -15.08
CA MET A 1 -18.47 17.07 -14.75
C MET A 1 -17.25 17.74 -15.35
N SER A 2 -16.25 18.08 -14.55
CA SER A 2 -15.04 18.76 -15.06
C SER A 2 -14.15 17.79 -15.84
N PRO A 3 -13.26 18.27 -16.74
CA PRO A 3 -12.26 17.43 -17.40
C PRO A 3 -11.37 16.67 -16.40
N VAL A 4 -11.09 17.27 -15.24
CA VAL A 4 -10.33 16.61 -14.17
C VAL A 4 -11.12 15.46 -13.57
N ASP A 5 -12.41 15.67 -13.25
CA ASP A 5 -13.28 14.63 -12.67
C ASP A 5 -13.41 13.43 -13.62
N PHE A 6 -13.51 13.69 -14.92
CA PHE A 6 -13.54 12.64 -15.94
C PHE A 6 -12.25 11.81 -15.95
N LEU A 7 -11.10 12.47 -15.90
CA LEU A 7 -9.80 11.77 -15.84
C LEU A 7 -9.64 10.99 -14.54
N GLN A 8 -10.09 11.53 -13.40
CA GLN A 8 -10.04 10.85 -12.10
C GLN A 8 -10.87 9.57 -12.10
N ARG A 9 -12.09 9.61 -12.64
CA ARG A 9 -12.92 8.39 -12.79
C ARG A 9 -12.21 7.31 -13.60
N ASN A 10 -11.47 7.72 -14.64
CA ASN A 10 -10.73 6.81 -15.49
C ASN A 10 -9.46 6.20 -14.85
N LEU A 11 -9.06 6.64 -13.65
CA LEU A 11 -7.98 5.98 -12.88
C LEU A 11 -8.36 4.57 -12.41
N HIS A 12 -9.66 4.24 -12.36
CA HIS A 12 -10.17 2.92 -11.97
C HIS A 12 -10.66 2.09 -13.16
N ASN A 13 -10.39 2.53 -14.40
CA ASN A 13 -10.82 1.81 -15.59
C ASN A 13 -10.16 0.41 -15.69
N ARG A 14 -10.91 -0.61 -16.15
CA ARG A 14 -10.36 -1.96 -16.35
C ARG A 14 -9.21 -2.00 -17.36
N SER A 15 -9.21 -1.10 -18.34
CA SER A 15 -8.13 -0.96 -19.31
C SER A 15 -6.90 -0.27 -18.72
N GLY A 16 -5.77 -0.98 -18.68
CA GLY A 16 -4.50 -0.42 -18.22
C GLY A 16 -3.99 0.75 -19.08
N LEU A 17 -4.34 0.79 -20.37
CA LEU A 17 -3.99 1.91 -21.26
C LEU A 17 -4.76 3.18 -20.87
N ILE A 18 -6.06 3.06 -20.63
CA ILE A 18 -6.91 4.18 -20.22
C ILE A 18 -6.44 4.74 -18.87
N ARG A 19 -6.18 3.87 -17.89
CA ARG A 19 -5.66 4.29 -16.58
C ARG A 19 -4.34 5.07 -16.68
N LYS A 20 -3.39 4.55 -17.46
CA LYS A 20 -2.07 5.19 -17.66
C LYS A 20 -2.21 6.52 -18.40
N GLY A 21 -3.07 6.59 -19.42
CA GLY A 21 -3.37 7.82 -20.15
C GLY A 21 -4.00 8.88 -19.24
N ALA A 22 -4.96 8.48 -18.40
CA ALA A 22 -5.58 9.37 -17.43
C ALA A 22 -4.57 9.91 -16.40
N ALA A 23 -3.74 9.05 -15.81
CA ALA A 23 -2.69 9.46 -14.88
C ALA A 23 -1.67 10.40 -15.54
N PHE A 24 -1.31 10.16 -16.81
CA PHE A 24 -0.43 11.06 -17.56
C PHE A 24 -1.07 12.43 -17.77
N ALA A 25 -2.34 12.48 -18.21
CA ALA A 25 -3.07 13.72 -18.42
C ALA A 25 -3.26 14.51 -17.13
N LEU A 26 -3.40 13.83 -15.98
CA LEU A 26 -3.54 14.44 -14.65
C LEU A 26 -2.26 15.14 -14.14
N ARG A 27 -1.09 14.93 -14.79
CA ARG A 27 0.16 15.61 -14.40
C ARG A 27 0.09 17.13 -14.55
N ALA A 28 -0.52 17.62 -15.63
CA ALA A 28 -0.66 19.05 -15.87
C ALA A 28 -1.55 19.75 -14.82
N PRO A 29 -2.80 19.30 -14.56
CA PRO A 29 -3.63 19.90 -13.51
C PRO A 29 -3.01 19.74 -12.12
N ARG A 30 -2.29 18.64 -11.83
CA ARG A 30 -1.54 18.49 -10.58
C ARG A 30 -0.47 19.58 -10.42
N ARG A 31 0.35 19.82 -11.46
CA ARG A 31 1.38 20.89 -11.44
C ARG A 31 0.77 22.27 -11.25
N LEU A 32 -0.34 22.56 -11.92
CA LEU A 32 -1.08 23.82 -11.75
C LEU A 32 -1.65 23.96 -10.33
N ALA A 33 -2.20 22.89 -9.77
CA ALA A 33 -2.71 22.88 -8.39
C ALA A 33 -1.57 23.09 -7.37
N ARG A 34 -0.38 22.49 -7.61
CA ARG A 34 0.82 22.73 -6.79
C ARG A 34 1.24 24.19 -6.82
N ALA A 35 1.32 24.79 -8.01
CA ALA A 35 1.75 26.18 -8.17
C ALA A 35 0.79 27.19 -7.51
N LYS A 36 -0.49 26.83 -7.36
CA LYS A 36 -1.52 27.66 -6.72
C LYS A 36 -1.67 27.40 -5.21
N ALA A 37 -1.06 26.34 -4.68
CA ALA A 37 -1.23 25.93 -3.29
C ALA A 37 -0.58 26.94 -2.33
N LYS A 38 -1.30 27.28 -1.27
CA LYS A 38 -0.83 28.14 -0.17
C LYS A 38 -0.59 27.31 1.09
N PRO A 39 0.23 27.75 2.05
CA PRO A 39 0.43 27.03 3.31
C PRO A 39 -0.87 26.70 4.06
N ALA A 40 -1.84 27.63 4.08
CA ALA A 40 -3.15 27.40 4.69
C ALA A 40 -3.96 26.27 4.01
N ASP A 41 -3.71 25.98 2.73
CA ASP A 41 -4.32 24.83 2.06
C ASP A 41 -3.80 23.51 2.65
N TYR A 42 -2.52 23.41 2.98
CA TYR A 42 -1.94 22.19 3.58
C TYR A 42 -2.50 21.97 4.99
N ALA A 43 -2.69 23.03 5.76
CA ALA A 43 -3.32 22.93 7.08
C ALA A 43 -4.80 22.51 6.98
N SER A 44 -5.57 23.09 6.06
CA SER A 44 -7.01 22.80 5.92
C SER A 44 -7.28 21.43 5.30
N ARG A 45 -6.50 21.01 4.31
CA ARG A 45 -6.68 19.75 3.58
C ARG A 45 -5.32 19.08 3.40
N PRO A 46 -4.70 18.56 4.47
CA PRO A 46 -3.40 17.93 4.36
C PRO A 46 -3.44 16.78 3.36
N PRO A 47 -2.36 16.58 2.58
CA PRO A 47 -2.21 15.39 1.74
C PRO A 47 -2.25 14.11 2.59
N VAL A 48 -2.65 13.01 1.97
CA VAL A 48 -2.78 11.70 2.62
C VAL A 48 -1.90 10.70 1.89
N LEU A 49 -1.14 9.92 2.65
CA LEU A 49 -0.33 8.82 2.14
C LEU A 49 -0.93 7.48 2.61
N ALA A 50 -1.39 6.68 1.65
CA ALA A 50 -1.83 5.31 1.85
C ALA A 50 -0.66 4.36 1.57
N ASN A 51 0.22 4.17 2.55
CA ASN A 51 1.39 3.30 2.44
C ASN A 51 1.07 1.86 2.87
N SER A 52 1.81 0.90 2.34
CA SER A 52 1.61 -0.52 2.65
C SER A 52 2.78 -1.38 2.21
N PHE A 53 2.92 -2.54 2.83
CA PHE A 53 3.64 -3.64 2.20
C PHE A 53 2.84 -4.13 0.96
N PRO A 54 3.47 -4.45 -0.17
CA PRO A 54 2.77 -4.98 -1.35
C PRO A 54 1.88 -6.18 -1.01
N LYS A 55 0.63 -6.18 -1.48
CA LYS A 55 -0.38 -7.23 -1.22
C LYS A 55 -1.05 -7.18 0.16
N SER A 56 -0.81 -6.14 0.97
CA SER A 56 -1.43 -5.97 2.29
C SER A 56 -2.76 -5.21 2.32
N GLY A 57 -3.42 -5.01 1.18
CA GLY A 57 -4.73 -4.35 1.13
C GLY A 57 -4.71 -2.85 0.81
N THR A 58 -3.68 -2.36 0.11
CA THR A 58 -3.56 -0.95 -0.32
C THR A 58 -4.80 -0.40 -1.02
N HIS A 59 -5.49 -1.22 -1.83
CA HIS A 59 -6.72 -0.80 -2.50
C HIS A 59 -7.88 -0.57 -1.52
N LEU A 60 -7.97 -1.36 -0.45
CA LEU A 60 -8.98 -1.16 0.59
C LEU A 60 -8.72 0.14 1.34
N LEU A 61 -7.47 0.35 1.76
CA LEU A 61 -7.07 1.59 2.43
C LEU A 61 -7.27 2.82 1.53
N ASP A 62 -6.88 2.75 0.25
CA ASP A 62 -7.11 3.81 -0.75
C ASP A 62 -8.60 4.18 -0.84
N GLN A 63 -9.50 3.20 -0.96
CA GLN A 63 -10.95 3.43 -1.02
C GLN A 63 -11.50 4.08 0.25
N ILE A 64 -11.09 3.61 1.43
CA ILE A 64 -11.48 4.20 2.71
C ILE A 64 -11.03 5.66 2.76
N LEU A 65 -9.77 5.94 2.42
CA LEU A 65 -9.20 7.28 2.50
C LEU A 65 -9.72 8.22 1.41
N GLU A 66 -10.24 7.72 0.29
CA GLU A 66 -10.93 8.53 -0.74
C GLU A 66 -12.16 9.25 -0.19
N ALA A 67 -12.80 8.73 0.87
CA ALA A 67 -13.98 9.33 1.49
C ALA A 67 -13.67 10.49 2.44
N LEU A 68 -12.39 10.75 2.75
CA LEU A 68 -11.98 11.94 3.49
C LEU A 68 -12.38 13.23 2.73
N PRO A 69 -12.51 14.38 3.40
CA PRO A 69 -12.93 15.60 2.73
C PRO A 69 -11.87 16.12 1.76
N ALA A 70 -12.36 16.73 0.69
CA ALA A 70 -11.56 17.41 -0.34
C ALA A 70 -10.44 16.55 -0.94
N ARG A 71 -10.64 15.22 -1.02
CA ARG A 71 -9.66 14.30 -1.62
C ARG A 71 -9.62 14.43 -3.13
N ARG A 72 -8.40 14.34 -3.67
CA ARG A 72 -8.13 14.22 -5.10
C ARG A 72 -7.07 13.16 -5.35
N ASN A 73 -7.38 12.22 -6.22
CA ASN A 73 -6.43 11.25 -6.72
C ASN A 73 -5.90 11.74 -8.08
N TYR A 74 -4.59 11.96 -8.21
CA TYR A 74 -3.96 12.33 -9.50
C TYR A 74 -3.31 11.12 -10.19
N GLY A 75 -3.53 9.91 -9.67
CA GLY A 75 -2.94 8.67 -10.19
C GLY A 75 -1.50 8.44 -9.75
N GLU A 76 -0.99 9.22 -8.79
CA GLU A 76 0.37 9.08 -8.28
C GLU A 76 0.51 7.79 -7.47
N PHE A 77 1.64 7.11 -7.67
CA PHE A 77 1.98 5.88 -6.94
C PHE A 77 3.47 5.88 -6.63
N LEU A 78 3.79 6.00 -5.35
CA LEU A 78 5.17 6.05 -4.86
C LEU A 78 5.60 4.68 -4.34
N SER A 79 6.77 4.21 -4.74
CA SER A 79 7.27 2.90 -4.32
C SER A 79 8.78 2.96 -4.24
N SER A 80 9.33 2.36 -3.19
CA SER A 80 10.79 2.20 -3.02
C SER A 80 11.36 1.20 -4.02
N MET A 81 10.51 0.39 -4.64
CA MET A 81 10.83 -0.34 -5.85
C MET A 81 10.31 0.44 -7.06
N THR A 82 11.10 0.54 -8.13
CA THR A 82 10.66 1.06 -9.43
C THR A 82 9.51 0.20 -9.99
N SER A 83 9.01 0.55 -11.18
CA SER A 83 7.86 -0.14 -11.79
C SER A 83 8.03 -1.66 -11.80
N SER A 84 6.92 -2.41 -11.77
CA SER A 84 6.93 -3.88 -11.81
C SER A 84 7.80 -4.48 -12.91
N PHE A 85 8.01 -3.77 -14.02
CA PHE A 85 8.88 -4.21 -15.11
C PHE A 85 10.37 -4.05 -14.82
N ARG A 86 10.78 -2.91 -14.23
CA ARG A 86 12.19 -2.63 -13.91
C ARG A 86 12.61 -3.25 -12.57
N PHE A 87 11.76 -3.13 -11.56
CA PHE A 87 11.88 -3.75 -10.24
C PHE A 87 13.26 -3.59 -9.57
N GLN A 88 13.83 -2.40 -9.70
CA GLN A 88 15.05 -1.94 -9.04
C GLN A 88 14.72 -1.02 -7.86
N ARG A 89 15.55 -1.03 -6.81
CA ARG A 89 15.41 -0.15 -5.64
C ARG A 89 15.66 1.31 -6.03
N ARG A 90 14.81 2.22 -5.56
CA ARG A 90 15.02 3.68 -5.61
C ARG A 90 15.79 4.12 -4.38
N THR A 91 16.48 5.25 -4.49
CA THR A 91 17.12 5.85 -3.31
C THR A 91 16.04 6.41 -2.36
N SER A 92 16.39 6.54 -1.08
CA SER A 92 15.53 7.22 -0.10
C SER A 92 15.28 8.67 -0.52
N SER A 93 16.31 9.35 -1.02
CA SER A 93 16.25 10.75 -1.42
C SER A 93 15.35 10.99 -2.62
N GLU A 94 15.33 10.09 -3.62
CA GLU A 94 14.36 10.14 -4.72
C GLU A 94 12.92 10.02 -4.22
N SER A 95 12.70 9.12 -3.25
CA SER A 95 11.38 8.89 -2.66
C SER A 95 10.92 10.07 -1.80
N ALA A 96 11.83 10.63 -1.00
CA ALA A 96 11.60 11.83 -0.19
C ALA A 96 11.33 13.06 -1.06
N ALA A 97 12.11 13.27 -2.14
CA ALA A 97 11.88 14.34 -3.09
C ALA A 97 10.51 14.23 -3.77
N ALA A 98 10.04 13.02 -4.08
CA ALA A 98 8.71 12.81 -4.64
C ALA A 98 7.60 13.16 -3.64
N LEU A 99 7.74 12.77 -2.36
CA LEU A 99 6.80 13.10 -1.28
C LEU A 99 6.67 14.62 -1.06
N ARG A 100 7.79 15.36 -1.11
CA ARG A 100 7.79 16.84 -1.03
C ARG A 100 7.07 17.52 -2.20
N THR A 101 6.61 16.75 -3.20
CA THR A 101 5.74 17.27 -4.26
C THR A 101 4.25 17.08 -4.00
N ALA A 102 3.86 16.37 -2.93
CA ALA A 102 2.46 16.17 -2.57
C ALA A 102 1.77 17.51 -2.41
N ILE A 103 0.52 17.59 -2.88
CA ILE A 103 -0.26 18.83 -2.85
C ILE A 103 -1.43 18.71 -1.88
N PRO A 104 -2.02 19.84 -1.43
CA PRO A 104 -3.11 19.76 -0.50
C PRO A 104 -4.30 19.01 -1.12
N GLY A 105 -4.98 18.19 -0.34
CA GLY A 105 -6.07 17.33 -0.81
C GLY A 105 -5.63 16.05 -1.51
N GLU A 106 -4.34 15.87 -1.82
CA GLU A 106 -3.90 14.73 -2.62
C GLU A 106 -3.94 13.43 -1.82
N LEU A 107 -4.48 12.37 -2.42
CA LEU A 107 -4.32 10.99 -1.96
C LEU A 107 -3.23 10.32 -2.79
N VAL A 108 -2.15 9.91 -2.12
CA VAL A 108 -1.01 9.23 -2.72
C VAL A 108 -0.96 7.80 -2.19
N ARG A 109 -1.02 6.82 -3.10
CA ARG A 109 -0.78 5.42 -2.73
C ARG A 109 0.70 5.10 -2.73
N SER A 110 1.12 4.19 -1.86
CA SER A 110 2.53 3.82 -1.83
C SER A 110 2.90 2.44 -1.28
N HIS A 111 4.12 2.05 -1.65
CA HIS A 111 4.92 0.95 -1.08
C HIS A 111 6.32 1.47 -0.72
N LEU A 112 6.39 2.43 0.20
CA LEU A 112 7.65 3.03 0.64
C LEU A 112 8.23 2.26 1.82
N PHE A 113 9.48 1.82 1.66
CA PHE A 113 10.33 1.39 2.77
C PHE A 113 10.50 2.54 3.75
N PHE A 114 10.74 2.19 5.01
CA PHE A 114 11.18 3.14 5.99
C PHE A 114 12.60 3.62 5.67
N ALA A 115 12.77 4.93 5.75
CA ALA A 115 14.05 5.60 5.85
C ALA A 115 13.80 6.92 6.59
N THR A 116 14.74 7.35 7.43
CA THR A 116 14.60 8.60 8.20
C THR A 116 14.24 9.78 7.30
N GLU A 117 14.94 9.94 6.18
CA GLU A 117 14.69 11.02 5.21
C GLU A 117 13.29 10.97 4.58
N ILE A 118 12.71 9.78 4.40
CA ILE A 118 11.33 9.61 3.90
C ILE A 118 10.34 10.04 4.98
N ALA A 119 10.57 9.63 6.23
CA ALA A 119 9.73 10.02 7.36
C ALA A 119 9.78 11.54 7.62
N GLU A 120 10.96 12.14 7.53
CA GLU A 120 11.13 13.59 7.60
C GLU A 120 10.37 14.31 6.49
N ALA A 121 10.45 13.82 5.24
CA ALA A 121 9.68 14.41 4.13
C ALA A 121 8.16 14.33 4.33
N VAL A 122 7.65 13.27 4.97
CA VAL A 122 6.23 13.15 5.35
C VAL A 122 5.84 14.27 6.33
N VAL A 123 6.63 14.45 7.39
CA VAL A 123 6.41 15.46 8.43
C VAL A 123 6.53 16.88 7.87
N GLU A 124 7.61 17.17 7.13
CA GLU A 124 7.86 18.48 6.49
C GLU A 124 6.71 18.92 5.58
N THR A 125 6.10 17.97 4.88
CA THR A 125 5.02 18.24 3.92
C THR A 125 3.63 18.28 4.58
N GLY A 126 3.53 17.94 5.88
CA GLY A 126 2.25 17.82 6.58
C GLY A 126 1.37 16.70 6.03
N ILE A 127 1.97 15.62 5.54
CA ILE A 127 1.25 14.45 5.04
C ILE A 127 0.68 13.65 6.21
N VAL A 128 -0.62 13.35 6.18
CA VAL A 128 -1.22 12.38 7.09
C VAL A 128 -0.92 10.97 6.58
N HIS A 129 -0.11 10.24 7.32
CA HIS A 129 0.40 8.94 6.90
C HIS A 129 -0.37 7.79 7.55
N TYR A 130 -1.00 6.97 6.71
CA TYR A 130 -1.61 5.69 7.06
C TYR A 130 -0.76 4.54 6.52
N PHE A 131 -0.51 3.54 7.34
CA PHE A 131 0.23 2.35 6.95
C PHE A 131 -0.59 1.08 7.18
N ILE A 132 -1.04 0.44 6.10
CA ILE A 132 -1.72 -0.85 6.20
C ILE A 132 -0.73 -2.02 6.02
N TYR A 133 -0.78 -2.94 6.97
CA TYR A 133 -0.02 -4.19 6.93
C TYR A 133 -0.94 -5.39 7.13
N ARG A 134 -0.43 -6.59 6.87
CA ARG A 134 -1.21 -7.83 6.83
C ARG A 134 -0.33 -8.98 7.32
N ASP A 135 -0.95 -10.06 7.78
CA ASP A 135 -0.24 -11.30 8.14
C ASP A 135 0.77 -11.69 7.02
N PRO A 136 2.09 -11.70 7.33
CA PRO A 136 3.13 -12.05 6.37
C PRO A 136 2.90 -13.37 5.62
N ARG A 137 2.23 -14.34 6.26
CA ARG A 137 1.92 -15.65 5.68
C ARG A 137 0.86 -15.56 4.59
N ASP A 138 -0.16 -14.72 4.79
CA ASP A 138 -1.16 -14.44 3.76
C ASP A 138 -0.60 -13.60 2.62
N VAL A 139 0.34 -12.70 2.91
CA VAL A 139 1.05 -11.90 1.92
C VAL A 139 1.83 -12.80 0.96
N VAL A 140 2.58 -13.79 1.49
CA VAL A 140 3.29 -14.81 0.71
C VAL A 140 2.34 -15.52 -0.27
N LEU A 141 1.18 -15.98 0.20
CA LEU A 141 0.20 -16.63 -0.68
C LEU A 141 -0.29 -15.71 -1.79
N SER A 142 -0.67 -14.48 -1.42
CA SER A 142 -1.21 -13.48 -2.33
C SER A 142 -0.19 -13.09 -3.41
N GLU A 143 1.07 -12.95 -3.01
CA GLU A 143 2.17 -12.63 -3.89
C GLU A 143 2.51 -13.79 -4.85
N ALA A 144 2.63 -15.02 -4.34
CA ALA A 144 2.89 -16.20 -5.18
C ALA A 144 1.85 -16.35 -6.28
N HIS A 145 0.56 -16.18 -5.95
CA HIS A 145 -0.51 -16.19 -6.97
C HIS A 145 -0.43 -15.01 -7.94
N TYR A 146 -0.15 -13.81 -7.44
CA TYR A 146 -0.10 -12.61 -8.26
C TYR A 146 1.06 -12.64 -9.26
N LEU A 147 2.25 -13.00 -8.81
CA LEU A 147 3.46 -13.09 -9.64
C LEU A 147 3.43 -14.27 -10.59
N ARG A 148 2.85 -15.40 -10.19
CA ARG A 148 2.74 -16.59 -11.06
C ARG A 148 1.71 -16.44 -12.16
N SER A 149 0.55 -15.84 -11.89
CA SER A 149 -0.62 -15.98 -12.77
C SER A 149 -1.23 -14.67 -13.25
N LEU A 150 -1.09 -13.57 -12.52
CA LEU A 150 -1.83 -12.32 -12.81
C LEU A 150 -0.97 -11.28 -13.53
N ASN A 151 0.23 -10.99 -13.01
CA ASN A 151 1.08 -9.94 -13.57
C ASN A 151 2.18 -10.50 -14.47
N ARG A 152 1.80 -10.83 -15.71
CA ARG A 152 2.71 -11.39 -16.72
C ARG A 152 3.89 -10.48 -17.10
N TRP A 153 3.79 -9.19 -16.79
CA TRP A 153 4.79 -8.17 -17.10
C TRP A 153 5.68 -7.82 -15.90
N HIS A 154 5.52 -8.51 -14.77
CA HIS A 154 6.38 -8.33 -13.61
C HIS A 154 7.78 -8.91 -13.88
N ARG A 155 8.83 -8.24 -13.39
CA ARG A 155 10.22 -8.70 -13.50
C ARG A 155 10.42 -10.10 -12.92
N LEU A 156 9.70 -10.39 -11.84
CA LEU A 156 9.70 -11.69 -11.15
C LEU A 156 8.81 -12.75 -11.83
N HIS A 157 7.94 -12.38 -12.77
CA HIS A 157 6.97 -13.32 -13.37
C HIS A 157 7.62 -14.57 -13.98
N PRO A 158 8.73 -14.49 -14.74
CA PRO A 158 9.36 -15.68 -15.30
C PRO A 158 9.74 -16.72 -14.22
N PHE A 159 10.34 -16.27 -13.11
CA PHE A 159 10.75 -17.14 -12.00
C PHE A 159 9.55 -17.82 -11.32
N PHE A 160 8.47 -17.06 -11.10
CA PHE A 160 7.26 -17.60 -10.47
C PHE A 160 6.44 -18.50 -11.39
N ARG A 161 6.43 -18.20 -12.69
CA ARG A 161 5.76 -19.01 -13.72
C ARG A 161 6.48 -20.34 -13.90
N ASP A 162 7.81 -20.34 -13.91
CA ASP A 162 8.65 -21.51 -14.16
C ASP A 162 8.74 -22.43 -12.92
N ALA A 163 8.23 -21.98 -11.76
CA ALA A 163 8.04 -22.85 -10.60
C ALA A 163 7.07 -24.01 -10.93
N PRO A 164 7.44 -25.27 -10.64
CA PRO A 164 6.73 -26.47 -11.11
C PRO A 164 5.31 -26.60 -10.54
N SER A 165 5.04 -25.99 -9.38
CA SER A 165 3.73 -26.01 -8.73
C SER A 165 3.45 -24.66 -8.05
N LEU A 166 2.21 -24.50 -7.57
CA LEU A 166 1.89 -23.36 -6.72
C LEU A 166 2.68 -23.43 -5.40
N ASP A 167 2.87 -24.63 -4.86
CA ASP A 167 3.64 -24.81 -3.63
C ASP A 167 5.08 -24.36 -3.82
N ALA A 168 5.73 -24.71 -4.94
CA ALA A 168 7.06 -24.21 -5.26
C ALA A 168 7.10 -22.68 -5.42
N ALA A 169 6.05 -22.06 -5.96
CA ALA A 169 5.95 -20.59 -6.03
C ALA A 169 5.75 -19.94 -4.65
N ILE A 170 5.04 -20.60 -3.73
CA ILE A 170 4.91 -20.17 -2.33
C ILE A 170 6.28 -20.25 -1.65
N GLU A 171 7.01 -21.35 -1.81
CA GLU A 171 8.37 -21.50 -1.30
C GLU A 171 9.29 -20.39 -1.82
N LEU A 172 9.22 -20.07 -3.11
CA LEU A 172 10.00 -18.99 -3.73
C LEU A 172 9.65 -17.61 -3.13
N SER A 173 8.38 -17.36 -2.82
CA SER A 173 7.97 -16.10 -2.16
C SER A 173 8.50 -16.01 -0.72
N ILE A 174 8.66 -17.15 -0.03
CA ILE A 174 9.25 -17.17 1.33
C ILE A 174 10.77 -16.95 1.27
N ARG A 175 11.48 -17.74 0.46
CA ARG A 175 12.95 -17.72 0.39
C ARG A 175 13.53 -16.53 -0.37
N GLY A 176 12.72 -15.91 -1.24
CA GLY A 176 13.22 -14.92 -2.19
C GLY A 176 14.10 -15.54 -3.27
N ILE A 177 14.84 -14.68 -3.97
CA ILE A 177 15.83 -15.01 -5.02
C ILE A 177 17.09 -14.16 -4.76
N PRO A 178 17.74 -14.29 -3.60
CA PRO A 178 18.89 -13.47 -3.23
C PRO A 178 20.07 -13.62 -4.20
N GLU A 179 20.20 -14.76 -4.87
CA GLU A 179 21.21 -15.03 -5.89
C GLU A 179 21.08 -14.16 -7.16
N LYS A 180 20.00 -13.38 -7.28
CA LYS A 180 19.79 -12.41 -8.36
C LYS A 180 19.82 -10.95 -7.88
N SER A 181 20.41 -10.68 -6.71
CA SER A 181 20.52 -9.34 -6.12
C SER A 181 21.11 -8.29 -7.06
N ASP A 182 22.04 -8.68 -7.93
CA ASP A 182 22.65 -7.80 -8.93
C ASP A 182 21.68 -7.35 -10.02
N SER A 183 20.60 -8.11 -10.24
CA SER A 183 19.59 -7.85 -11.25
C SER A 183 18.33 -7.19 -10.69
N PHE A 184 17.89 -7.61 -9.51
CA PHE A 184 16.70 -7.09 -8.84
C PHE A 184 16.73 -7.43 -7.34
N TYR A 185 15.99 -6.64 -6.55
CA TYR A 185 15.90 -6.85 -5.10
C TYR A 185 14.68 -7.71 -4.75
N TYR A 186 14.91 -8.96 -4.35
CA TYR A 186 13.87 -9.87 -3.86
C TYR A 186 14.42 -10.85 -2.81
N PRO A 187 14.82 -10.38 -1.61
CA PRO A 187 15.37 -11.23 -0.56
C PRO A 187 14.28 -12.08 0.12
N PRO A 188 14.67 -12.96 1.06
CA PRO A 188 13.78 -13.64 1.99
C PRO A 188 12.69 -12.76 2.59
N ILE A 189 11.56 -13.38 2.95
CA ILE A 189 10.37 -12.65 3.42
C ILE A 189 10.63 -11.81 4.67
N GLY A 190 11.44 -12.29 5.61
CA GLY A 190 11.82 -11.53 6.81
C GLY A 190 12.47 -10.19 6.44
N GLU A 191 13.56 -10.22 5.67
CA GLU A 191 14.27 -9.03 5.19
C GLU A 191 13.37 -8.04 4.44
N ARG A 192 12.42 -8.53 3.64
CA ARG A 192 11.47 -7.67 2.93
C ARG A 192 10.57 -6.91 3.88
N PHE A 193 10.06 -7.56 4.93
CA PHE A 193 9.20 -6.92 5.93
C PHE A 193 9.99 -6.05 6.91
N GLU A 194 11.25 -6.35 7.18
CA GLU A 194 12.12 -5.49 8.00
C GLU A 194 12.20 -4.06 7.45
N GLN A 195 12.20 -3.90 6.11
CA GLN A 195 12.21 -2.58 5.48
C GLN A 195 10.99 -1.71 5.81
N TYR A 196 9.89 -2.30 6.27
CA TYR A 196 8.64 -1.59 6.58
C TYR A 196 8.32 -1.54 8.07
N ALA A 197 8.87 -2.47 8.86
CA ALA A 197 8.52 -2.64 10.27
C ALA A 197 8.62 -1.35 11.10
N PRO A 198 9.60 -0.45 10.89
CA PRO A 198 9.65 0.81 11.65
C PRO A 198 8.44 1.72 11.43
N TRP A 199 7.69 1.60 10.32
CA TRP A 199 6.45 2.38 10.14
C TRP A 199 5.36 2.03 11.15
N ILE A 200 5.36 0.81 11.69
CA ILE A 200 4.35 0.35 12.66
C ILE A 200 4.57 1.01 14.03
N GLN A 201 5.83 1.33 14.35
CA GLN A 201 6.25 1.77 15.69
C GLN A 201 6.25 3.30 15.85
N ARG A 202 5.78 4.05 14.84
CA ARG A 202 5.85 5.50 14.81
C ARG A 202 4.55 6.14 15.25
N ASP A 203 4.64 7.09 16.18
CA ASP A 203 3.48 7.82 16.71
C ASP A 203 2.83 8.78 15.70
N ASP A 204 3.57 9.18 14.66
CA ASP A 204 3.09 10.02 13.56
C ASP A 204 2.57 9.21 12.36
N VAL A 205 2.38 7.89 12.52
CA VAL A 205 1.80 7.01 11.52
C VAL A 205 0.59 6.28 12.11
N PHE A 206 -0.54 6.31 11.40
CA PHE A 206 -1.67 5.44 11.74
C PHE A 206 -1.45 4.07 11.10
N ALA A 207 -0.84 3.15 11.85
CA ALA A 207 -0.61 1.78 11.42
C ALA A 207 -1.86 0.92 11.70
N VAL A 208 -2.29 0.13 10.71
CA VAL A 208 -3.51 -0.68 10.82
C VAL A 208 -3.34 -2.06 10.17
N ARG A 209 -3.86 -3.09 10.83
CA ARG A 209 -3.90 -4.45 10.26
C ARG A 209 -5.05 -4.58 9.26
N PHE A 210 -4.78 -5.23 8.15
CA PHE A 210 -5.78 -5.62 7.17
C PHE A 210 -6.86 -6.49 7.82
N GLU A 211 -6.45 -7.41 8.69
CA GLU A 211 -7.31 -8.32 9.45
C GLU A 211 -8.38 -7.57 10.23
N ASP A 212 -7.99 -6.50 10.92
CA ASP A 212 -8.93 -5.73 11.74
C ASP A 212 -9.90 -4.92 10.85
N LEU A 213 -9.41 -4.37 9.73
CA LEU A 213 -10.23 -3.64 8.74
C LEU A 213 -11.25 -4.51 8.01
N VAL A 214 -11.11 -5.83 8.01
CA VAL A 214 -12.10 -6.76 7.42
C VAL A 214 -12.86 -7.57 8.48
N SER A 215 -12.70 -7.22 9.75
CA SER A 215 -13.38 -7.83 10.89
C SER A 215 -14.56 -6.99 11.39
N ASP A 216 -15.18 -7.45 12.47
CA ASP A 216 -16.17 -6.73 13.26
C ASP A 216 -15.62 -5.47 13.95
N GLN A 217 -14.29 -5.29 14.02
CA GLN A 217 -13.65 -4.07 14.52
C GLN A 217 -13.68 -2.90 13.51
N GLN A 218 -14.00 -3.17 12.24
CA GLN A 218 -13.98 -2.16 11.18
C GLN A 218 -14.76 -0.87 11.54
N PRO A 219 -16.00 -0.92 12.06
CA PRO A 219 -16.75 0.27 12.47
C PRO A 219 -15.97 1.27 13.31
N GLU A 220 -15.24 0.78 14.30
CA GLU A 220 -14.47 1.59 15.24
C GLU A 220 -13.17 2.08 14.61
N LEU A 221 -12.48 1.22 13.85
CA LEU A 221 -11.28 1.61 13.12
C LEU A 221 -11.52 2.73 12.10
N LEU A 222 -12.67 2.71 11.41
CA LEU A 222 -13.01 3.79 10.48
C LEU A 222 -13.18 5.13 11.21
N ARG A 223 -13.74 5.11 12.43
CA ARG A 223 -13.83 6.31 13.28
C ARG A 223 -12.45 6.79 13.69
N GLN A 224 -11.57 5.90 14.16
CA GLN A 224 -10.20 6.23 14.52
C GLN A 224 -9.39 6.79 13.33
N ILE A 225 -9.58 6.25 12.13
CA ILE A 225 -8.97 6.78 10.89
C ILE A 225 -9.45 8.22 10.64
N ALA A 226 -10.75 8.48 10.78
CA ALA A 226 -11.34 9.80 10.58
C ALA A 226 -10.86 10.80 11.64
N ASP A 227 -10.84 10.42 12.92
CA ASP A 227 -10.36 11.24 14.03
C ASP A 227 -8.86 11.56 13.88
N TYR A 228 -8.05 10.57 13.45
CA TYR A 228 -6.62 10.76 13.18
C TYR A 228 -6.37 11.81 12.10
N TYR A 229 -7.22 11.83 11.06
CA TYR A 229 -7.19 12.86 10.02
C TYR A 229 -7.64 14.22 10.55
N ALA A 230 -8.76 14.25 11.27
CA ALA A 230 -9.35 15.48 11.81
C ALA A 230 -8.39 16.20 12.77
N ALA A 231 -7.68 15.46 13.62
CA ALA A 231 -6.66 16.02 14.52
C ALA A 231 -5.47 16.70 13.79
N ARG A 232 -5.32 16.45 12.48
CA ARG A 232 -4.24 17.00 11.63
C ARG A 232 -4.77 17.97 10.57
N SER A 233 -6.07 18.22 10.54
CA SER A 233 -6.73 19.14 9.63
C SER A 233 -7.27 20.34 10.41
N ALA A 234 -7.07 21.54 9.87
CA ALA A 234 -7.68 22.76 10.38
C ALA A 234 -9.16 22.91 9.97
N THR A 235 -9.71 21.98 9.18
CA THR A 235 -11.10 22.02 8.73
C THR A 235 -11.96 21.17 9.65
N PRO A 236 -13.02 21.73 10.28
CA PRO A 236 -13.97 20.93 11.04
C PRO A 236 -14.62 19.85 10.18
N MET A 237 -14.84 18.67 10.76
CA MET A 237 -15.37 17.50 10.07
C MET A 237 -16.52 16.88 10.87
N ASP A 238 -17.58 16.52 10.15
CA ASP A 238 -18.60 15.62 10.67
C ASP A 238 -18.05 14.18 10.57
N ILE A 239 -17.56 13.66 11.69
CA ILE A 239 -16.92 12.34 11.76
C ILE A 239 -17.92 11.24 11.38
N ASP A 240 -19.20 11.36 11.75
CA ASP A 240 -20.20 10.34 11.44
C ASP A 240 -20.50 10.30 9.93
N ALA A 241 -20.61 11.47 9.29
CA ALA A 241 -20.75 11.55 7.84
C ALA A 241 -19.53 10.99 7.09
N VAL A 242 -18.32 11.27 7.60
CA VAL A 242 -17.07 10.74 7.03
C VAL A 242 -17.01 9.23 7.14
N VAL A 243 -17.30 8.67 8.32
CA VAL A 243 -17.32 7.21 8.57
C VAL A 243 -18.37 6.53 7.69
N ALA A 244 -19.56 7.13 7.53
CA ALA A 244 -20.57 6.62 6.62
C ALA A 244 -20.07 6.59 5.16
N GLY A 245 -19.38 7.66 4.73
CA GLY A 245 -18.73 7.73 3.41
C GLY A 245 -17.66 6.66 3.22
N MET A 246 -16.82 6.41 4.23
CA MET A 246 -15.80 5.37 4.21
C MET A 246 -16.40 3.98 4.04
N ARG A 247 -17.51 3.68 4.71
CA ARG A 247 -18.20 2.39 4.55
C ARG A 247 -18.78 2.22 3.15
N ALA A 248 -19.35 3.30 2.60
CA ALA A 248 -19.95 3.30 1.27
C ALA A 248 -18.92 3.22 0.14
N SER A 249 -17.67 3.62 0.37
CA SER A 249 -16.60 3.62 -0.65
C SER A 249 -15.92 2.27 -0.83
N VAL A 250 -16.06 1.34 0.11
CA VAL A 250 -15.48 -0.01 0.05
C VAL A 250 -16.18 -0.81 -1.03
N ASP A 251 -15.45 -1.07 -2.11
CA ASP A 251 -15.90 -1.85 -3.27
C ASP A 251 -14.80 -2.85 -3.67
N PRO A 252 -15.01 -4.16 -3.36
CA PRO A 252 -14.08 -5.22 -3.75
C PRO A 252 -13.79 -5.28 -5.26
N GLU A 253 -14.73 -4.90 -6.13
CA GLU A 253 -14.58 -5.02 -7.59
C GLU A 253 -13.58 -4.02 -8.18
N ARG A 254 -13.34 -2.90 -7.48
CA ARG A 254 -12.32 -1.90 -7.87
C ARG A 254 -10.88 -2.41 -7.66
N SER A 255 -10.68 -3.55 -7.02
CA SER A 255 -9.36 -4.16 -6.82
C SER A 255 -9.12 -5.30 -7.82
N HIS A 256 -8.26 -5.07 -8.82
CA HIS A 256 -7.86 -6.09 -9.81
C HIS A 256 -7.17 -7.32 -9.22
N THR A 257 -6.81 -7.28 -7.94
CA THR A 257 -6.12 -8.38 -7.26
C THR A 257 -6.95 -8.99 -6.13
N TYR A 258 -8.21 -8.59 -5.98
CA TYR A 258 -9.13 -9.18 -5.03
C TYR A 258 -9.45 -10.62 -5.43
N ARG A 259 -9.17 -11.57 -4.54
CA ARG A 259 -9.48 -13.01 -4.75
C ARG A 259 -10.46 -13.55 -3.72
N LYS A 260 -10.16 -13.31 -2.45
CA LYS A 260 -11.03 -13.57 -1.30
C LYS A 260 -10.60 -12.52 -0.27
N GLY A 261 -11.46 -11.56 0.08
CA GLY A 261 -11.18 -10.56 1.12
C GLY A 261 -11.10 -11.14 2.53
N ARG A 262 -10.57 -12.36 2.65
CA ARG A 262 -10.49 -13.13 3.88
C ARG A 262 -9.04 -13.14 4.35
N SER A 263 -8.86 -13.00 5.65
CA SER A 263 -7.61 -13.25 6.37
C SER A 263 -7.48 -14.74 6.71
N GLY A 264 -6.25 -15.17 7.00
CA GLY A 264 -5.96 -16.51 7.51
C GLY A 264 -5.97 -17.63 6.46
N GLY A 265 -5.94 -17.31 5.17
CA GLY A 265 -5.90 -18.31 4.10
C GLY A 265 -4.66 -19.20 4.15
N TRP A 266 -3.59 -18.73 4.77
CA TRP A 266 -2.37 -19.52 5.02
C TRP A 266 -2.62 -20.78 5.85
N ARG A 267 -3.59 -20.79 6.77
CA ARG A 267 -3.86 -21.96 7.64
C ARG A 267 -4.23 -23.22 6.84
N GLU A 268 -4.99 -23.03 5.76
CA GLU A 268 -5.45 -24.11 4.88
C GLU A 268 -4.43 -24.48 3.78
N LYS A 269 -3.49 -23.58 3.47
CA LYS A 269 -2.63 -23.70 2.28
C LYS A 269 -1.18 -23.96 2.59
N PHE A 270 -0.69 -23.55 3.76
CA PHE A 270 0.69 -23.82 4.15
C PHE A 270 0.86 -25.29 4.51
N THR A 271 1.70 -25.97 3.76
CA THR A 271 2.24 -27.29 4.09
C THR A 271 3.24 -27.20 5.24
N THR A 272 3.61 -28.34 5.84
CA THR A 272 4.72 -28.40 6.82
C THR A 272 5.98 -27.76 6.25
N ARG A 273 6.30 -28.05 4.98
CA ARG A 273 7.45 -27.47 4.29
C ARG A 273 7.40 -25.93 4.23
N HIS A 274 6.23 -25.35 3.98
CA HIS A 274 6.06 -23.89 3.96
C HIS A 274 6.28 -23.29 5.34
N ARG A 275 5.77 -23.93 6.40
CA ARG A 275 5.95 -23.48 7.78
C ARG A 275 7.42 -23.52 8.18
N ASP A 276 8.13 -24.59 7.82
CA ASP A 276 9.57 -24.73 8.12
C ASP A 276 10.40 -23.65 7.40
N LEU A 277 10.11 -23.42 6.11
CA LEU A 277 10.75 -22.31 5.39
C LEU A 277 10.43 -20.95 5.99
N PHE A 278 9.19 -20.74 6.43
CA PHE A 278 8.83 -19.47 7.01
C PHE A 278 9.53 -19.27 8.37
N ARG A 279 9.73 -20.33 9.17
CA ARG A 279 10.57 -20.26 10.38
C ARG A 279 12.03 -19.92 10.04
N GLU A 280 12.57 -20.52 8.97
CA GLU A 280 13.95 -20.30 8.54
C GLU A 280 14.19 -18.89 7.97
N TYR A 281 13.28 -18.38 7.14
CA TYR A 281 13.47 -17.16 6.34
C TYR A 281 12.61 -15.98 6.79
N GLY A 282 11.68 -16.19 7.71
CA GLY A 282 10.79 -15.16 8.23
C GLY A 282 11.38 -14.34 9.37
N GLY A 283 12.40 -14.84 10.06
CA GLY A 283 12.96 -14.18 11.25
C GLY A 283 11.89 -13.97 12.34
N ASP A 284 11.89 -12.79 12.93
CA ASP A 284 10.94 -12.36 13.97
C ASP A 284 9.70 -11.62 13.40
N VAL A 285 9.48 -11.70 12.08
CA VAL A 285 8.45 -10.88 11.41
C VAL A 285 7.04 -11.08 11.96
N LEU A 286 6.69 -12.28 12.40
CA LEU A 286 5.35 -12.54 12.97
C LEU A 286 5.17 -11.77 14.28
N ASP A 287 6.17 -11.83 15.16
CA ASP A 287 6.16 -11.13 16.45
C ASP A 287 6.14 -9.61 16.25
N ARG A 288 7.05 -9.08 15.42
CA ARG A 288 7.14 -7.64 15.13
C ARG A 288 5.86 -7.04 14.54
N TYR A 289 5.05 -7.85 13.88
CA TYR A 289 3.79 -7.44 13.26
C TYR A 289 2.56 -7.86 14.09
N GLY A 290 2.75 -8.43 15.29
CA GLY A 290 1.67 -8.81 16.20
C GLY A 290 0.84 -10.00 15.73
N PHE A 291 1.49 -11.02 15.17
CA PHE A 291 0.88 -12.26 14.72
C PHE A 291 1.47 -13.46 15.46
N ASP A 292 0.60 -14.40 15.85
CA ASP A 292 1.03 -15.62 16.55
C ASP A 292 1.96 -16.48 15.68
N PRO A 293 2.96 -17.15 16.28
CA PRO A 293 3.83 -18.09 15.59
C PRO A 293 3.03 -19.30 15.07
N PHE A 294 3.70 -20.18 14.32
CA PHE A 294 3.08 -21.46 13.96
C PHE A 294 2.90 -22.32 15.21
N GLU A 295 1.67 -22.78 15.46
CA GLU A 295 1.41 -23.85 16.43
C GLU A 295 2.32 -25.05 16.15
N GLY A 296 2.82 -25.64 17.23
CA GLY A 296 3.78 -26.75 17.24
C GLY A 296 3.23 -28.03 16.65
#